data_AF-A0A952H2S8-F1
#
_entry.id   AF-A0A952H2S8-F1
#
_cell.length_a   1.000
_cell.length_b   1.000
_cell.length_c   1.000
_cell.angle_alpha   90.00
_cell.angle_beta   90.00
_cell.angle_gamma   90.00
#
_symmetry.space_group_name_H-M   'P 1'
#
loop_
_entity.id
_entity.type
_entity.pdbx_description
1 polymer ?
#
loop_
_entity_poly.entity_id
_entity_poly.type
_entity_poly.pdbx_seq_one_letter_code
_entity_poly.pdbx_strand_id
1 'polypeptide(L)' 'MQLEEHRPLPNDERQYAPATARNRDPIVAVLREVLPASGLVLEVASGTGEHVVHFARDL' A
#
# COMPACT_ATOMS: atom_id res chain seq x y z
N MET A 1 -8.84 -10.24 30.82
CA MET A 1 -8.42 -10.12 29.41
C MET A 1 -8.45 -8.64 29.09
N GLN A 2 -7.33 -7.95 29.36
CA GLN A 2 -7.20 -6.52 29.06
C GLN A 2 -6.93 -6.42 27.56
N LEU A 3 -7.80 -5.70 26.85
CA LEU A 3 -7.58 -5.33 25.46
C LEU A 3 -6.38 -4.39 25.47
N GLU A 4 -5.25 -4.83 24.96
CA GLU A 4 -4.09 -3.98 24.76
C GLU A 4 -4.49 -2.88 23.76
N GLU A 5 -4.71 -1.66 24.26
CA GLU A 5 -4.77 -0.48 23.40
C GLU A 5 -3.45 -0.42 22.64
N HIS A 6 -3.50 -0.69 21.32
CA HIS A 6 -2.35 -0.63 20.43
C HIS A 6 -1.93 0.83 20.25
N ARG A 7 -1.21 1.36 21.25
CA ARG A 7 -0.52 2.63 21.16
C ARG A 7 0.55 2.47 20.08
N PRO A 8 0.51 3.22 18.97
CA PRO A 8 1.54 3.11 17.95
C PRO A 8 2.89 3.47 18.58
N LEU A 9 3.78 2.49 18.61
CA LEU A 9 5.16 2.73 18.99
C LEU A 9 5.83 3.50 17.84
N PRO A 10 6.70 4.48 18.13
CA PRO A 10 7.54 5.06 17.08
C PRO A 10 8.32 3.91 16.42
N ASN A 11 8.16 3.76 15.11
CA ASN A 11 8.80 2.73 14.27
C ASN A 11 8.23 1.30 14.41
N ASP A 12 6.90 1.13 14.28
CA ASP A 12 6.27 -0.21 14.16
C ASP A 12 6.65 -0.85 12.82
N GLU A 13 7.50 -1.89 12.84
CA GLU A 13 7.98 -2.58 11.64
C GLU A 13 6.84 -3.18 10.79
N ARG A 14 5.65 -3.40 11.37
CA ARG A 14 4.47 -3.85 10.62
C ARG A 14 3.91 -2.79 9.68
N GLN A 15 4.40 -1.56 9.74
CA GLN A 15 4.05 -0.48 8.82
C GLN A 15 4.95 -0.46 7.57
N TYR A 16 5.97 -1.32 7.49
CA TYR A 16 6.91 -1.36 6.37
C TYR A 16 7.04 -2.76 5.76
N ALA A 17 6.93 -2.85 4.45
CA ALA A 17 7.08 -4.08 3.68
C ALA A 17 8.22 -3.94 2.65
N PRO A 18 9.39 -4.59 2.87
CA PRO A 18 10.52 -4.54 1.93
C PRO A 18 10.20 -5.06 0.52
N ALA A 19 9.20 -5.93 0.39
CA ALA A 19 8.72 -6.37 -0.92
C ALA A 19 8.06 -5.23 -1.69
N THR A 20 7.19 -4.46 -1.02
CA THR A 20 6.49 -3.30 -1.57
C THR A 20 7.47 -2.27 -2.13
N ALA A 21 8.51 -1.91 -1.36
CA ALA A 21 9.53 -0.97 -1.82
C ALA A 21 10.26 -1.42 -3.10
N ARG A 22 10.42 -2.73 -3.33
CA ARG A 22 11.12 -3.29 -4.49
C ARG A 22 10.25 -3.39 -5.74
N ASN A 23 8.93 -3.53 -5.57
CA ASN A 23 8.03 -3.88 -6.67
C ASN A 23 6.96 -2.84 -7.01
N ARG A 24 6.77 -1.80 -6.18
CA ARG A 24 5.75 -0.77 -6.42
C ARG A 24 5.91 -0.05 -7.78
N ASP A 25 7.14 0.29 -8.16
CA ASP A 25 7.43 1.00 -9.42
C ASP A 25 7.14 0.14 -10.67
N PRO A 26 7.63 -1.12 -10.77
CA PRO A 26 7.26 -1.96 -11.92
C PRO A 26 5.77 -2.33 -11.94
N ILE A 27 5.10 -2.41 -10.78
CA ILE A 27 3.65 -2.66 -10.74
C ILE A 27 2.88 -1.44 -11.25
N VAL A 28 3.19 -0.22 -10.82
CA VAL A 28 2.47 0.98 -11.28
C VAL A 28 2.65 1.20 -12.78
N ALA A 29 3.80 0.85 -13.35
CA ALA A 29 4.03 0.89 -14.78
C ALA A 29 3.03 0.03 -15.56
N VAL A 30 2.81 -1.21 -15.12
CA VAL A 30 1.82 -2.10 -15.74
C VAL A 30 0.39 -1.59 -15.51
N LEU A 31 0.08 -1.11 -14.30
CA LEU A 31 -1.25 -0.58 -13.98
C LEU A 31 -1.66 0.60 -14.89
N ARG A 32 -0.72 1.48 -15.27
CA ARG A 32 -0.97 2.57 -16.23
C ARG A 32 -1.37 2.09 -17.62
N GLU A 33 -0.92 0.91 -18.02
CA GLU A 33 -1.25 0.33 -19.33
C GLU A 33 -2.61 -0.38 -19.31
N VAL A 34 -2.99 -0.99 -18.18
CA VAL A 34 -4.20 -1.83 -18.09
C VAL A 34 -5.43 -1.11 -17.54
N LEU A 35 -5.25 -0.08 -16.70
CA LEU A 35 -6.36 0.65 -16.10
C LEU A 35 -6.92 1.71 -17.06
N PRO A 36 -8.22 2.03 -16.97
CA PRO A 36 -8.77 3.19 -17.65
C PRO A 36 -8.14 4.48 -17.10
N ALA A 37 -8.10 5.54 -17.91
CA ALA A 37 -7.57 6.85 -17.51
C ALA A 37 -8.24 7.46 -16.27
N SER A 38 -9.43 7.01 -15.88
CA SER A 38 -10.10 7.40 -14.64
C SER A 38 -11.06 6.32 -14.17
N GLY A 39 -11.20 6.16 -12.85
CA GLY A 39 -12.14 5.24 -12.23
C GLY A 39 -11.93 5.11 -10.73
N LEU A 40 -12.71 4.24 -10.09
CA LEU A 40 -12.54 3.89 -8.68
C LEU A 40 -11.85 2.52 -8.57
N VAL A 41 -10.77 2.45 -7.80
CA VAL A 41 -10.00 1.22 -7.56
C VAL A 41 -10.06 0.88 -6.07
N LEU A 42 -10.20 -0.40 -5.76
CA LEU A 42 -10.16 -0.95 -4.40
C LEU A 42 -8.99 -1.94 -4.28
N GLU A 43 -8.06 -1.68 -3.36
CA GLU A 43 -7.06 -2.66 -2.96
C GLU A 43 -7.64 -3.60 -1.91
N VAL A 44 -7.56 -4.91 -2.17
CA VAL A 44 -8.01 -5.96 -1.23
C VAL A 44 -6.78 -6.57 -0.57
N ALA A 45 -6.90 -6.90 0.73
CA ALA A 45 -5.80 -7.46 1.52
C ALA A 45 -4.53 -6.59 1.50
N SER A 46 -4.70 -5.27 1.67
CA SER A 46 -3.69 -4.22 1.48
C SER A 46 -2.47 -4.29 2.40
N GLY A 47 -2.48 -5.12 3.45
CA GLY A 47 -1.36 -5.25 4.38
C GLY A 47 -1.00 -3.90 5.02
N THR A 48 0.20 -3.38 4.72
CA THR A 48 0.69 -2.08 5.22
C THR A 48 0.03 -0.88 4.53
N GLY A 49 -0.61 -1.09 3.37
CA GLY A 49 -1.21 -0.03 2.54
C GLY A 49 -0.19 0.80 1.74
N GLU A 50 1.09 0.42 1.75
CA GLU A 50 2.14 1.19 1.06
C GLU A 50 1.95 1.21 -0.47
N HIS A 51 1.37 0.17 -1.07
CA HIS A 51 1.05 0.14 -2.50
C HIS A 51 0.00 1.20 -2.85
N VAL A 52 -1.15 1.25 -2.16
CA VAL A 52 -2.18 2.24 -2.48
C VAL A 52 -1.71 3.67 -2.30
N VAL A 53 -0.90 3.95 -1.27
CA VAL A 53 -0.35 5.30 -1.03
C VAL A 53 0.60 5.71 -2.16
N HIS A 54 1.41 4.77 -2.66
CA HIS A 54 2.28 5.02 -3.80
C HIS A 54 1.47 5.21 -5.09
N PHE A 55 0.53 4.30 -5.38
CA PHE A 55 -0.28 4.35 -6.60
C PHE A 55 -1.18 5.59 -6.65
N ALA A 56 -1.74 6.05 -5.54
CA ALA A 56 -2.57 7.26 -5.51
C ALA A 56 -1.81 8.56 -5.86
N ARG A 57 -0.47 8.54 -5.88
CA ARG A 57 0.37 9.67 -6.32
C ARG A 57 0.77 9.56 -7.79
N ASP A 58 0.82 8.34 -8.30
CA ASP A 58 1.47 7.99 -9.57
C ASP A 58 0.49 7.49 -10.66
N LEU A 59 -0.76 7.14 -10.31
CA LEU A 59 -1.87 6.84 -11.23
C LEU A 59 -2.81 8.03 -11.33
#